data_AF-B8IEJ4-F1
#
_entry.id   AF-B8IEJ4-F1
#
_cell.length_a   1.000
_cell.length_b   1.000
_cell.length_c   1.000
_cell.angle_alpha   90.00
_cell.angle_beta   90.00
_cell.angle_gamma   90.00
#
_symmetry.space_group_name_H-M   'P 1'
#
loop_
_entity.id
_entity.type
_entity.pdbx_description
1 polymer ?
#
loop_
_entity_poly.entity_id
_entity_poly.type
_entity_poly.pdbx_seq_one_letter_code
_entity_poly.pdbx_strand_id
1 'polypeptide(L)'
;MRALLARFRADADGTMTMIVGIVLPVLLGTAAVVLDGANLHLSQLRLQNAADSAALGAVQVLPDSATAVSRGVSLVGQNLPPSYGTAAAATDVVVGTYDPGAKAFTAGGAQPNAVKVTARRSAALGNAIPVYFAWIFGYRSLEAKAESVAVAAGGGNPAACLYALDPVNPGIDARGSVTVNATCGMQLSSYISTSGNAGNYNGQICQSVGDTGATGNFNPGRPRICALQGDPFGLAVDMSGMSCQPFPTAVTTILPGCYTGTIPNKNNYIFQSGTFYFKGATINVGGNDALTITGNGVTLVFDTTSSIKTKGSGTLDLNITAPSLGSYQGFSIVGSPSLDLQGNSNFNAQGGIYMPGSDVHQAGNTDVRADLMVVKSLDLRGSIQIDISGIKATRRPKGKSSTFGLI
;
A
#
# COMPACT_ATOMS: atom_id res chain seq x y z
N MET A 1 -12.91 3.50 -77.63
CA MET A 1 -11.71 4.17 -77.04
C MET A 1 -10.88 4.93 -78.06
N ARG A 2 -10.36 4.32 -79.14
CA ARG A 2 -9.46 5.00 -80.10
C ARG A 2 -10.06 6.26 -80.75
N ALA A 3 -11.33 6.24 -81.15
CA ALA A 3 -12.00 7.41 -81.74
C ALA A 3 -12.28 8.53 -80.72
N LEU A 4 -12.54 8.20 -79.45
CA LEU A 4 -12.70 9.16 -78.36
C LEU A 4 -11.37 9.86 -78.03
N LEU A 5 -10.28 9.09 -78.00
CA LEU A 5 -8.93 9.63 -77.78
C LEU A 5 -8.43 10.49 -78.96
N ALA A 6 -8.83 10.15 -80.19
CA ALA A 6 -8.52 10.96 -81.38
C ALA A 6 -9.28 12.29 -81.39
N ARG A 7 -10.56 12.30 -81.00
CA ARG A 7 -11.34 13.54 -80.84
C ARG A 7 -10.81 14.40 -79.71
N PHE A 8 -10.47 13.81 -78.56
CA PHE A 8 -9.83 14.53 -77.44
C PHE A 8 -8.49 15.17 -77.81
N ARG A 9 -7.70 14.52 -78.68
CA ARG A 9 -6.44 15.07 -79.19
C ARG A 9 -6.61 16.19 -80.23
N ALA A 10 -7.75 16.27 -80.89
CA ALA A 10 -8.04 17.25 -81.93
C ALA A 10 -8.85 18.46 -81.40
N ASP A 11 -9.21 18.45 -80.12
CA ASP A 11 -10.01 19.49 -79.49
C ASP A 11 -9.13 20.67 -79.04
N ALA A 12 -9.50 21.89 -79.45
CA ALA A 12 -8.73 23.11 -79.24
C ALA A 12 -9.19 23.92 -78.01
N ASP A 13 -10.31 23.52 -77.37
CA ASP A 13 -10.84 24.14 -76.15
C ASP A 13 -10.12 23.63 -74.88
N GLY A 14 -8.80 23.43 -74.97
CA GLY A 14 -7.95 22.77 -73.97
C GLY A 14 -7.65 23.57 -72.69
N THR A 15 -8.13 24.81 -72.58
CA THR A 15 -7.90 25.66 -71.39
C THR A 15 -8.50 25.02 -70.13
N MET A 16 -9.67 24.41 -70.23
CA MET A 16 -10.30 23.72 -69.09
C MET A 16 -9.51 22.48 -68.66
N THR A 17 -8.93 21.74 -69.60
CA THR A 17 -8.05 20.60 -69.30
C THR A 17 -6.80 21.03 -68.54
N MET A 18 -6.21 22.18 -68.88
CA MET A 18 -5.06 22.72 -68.17
C MET A 18 -5.41 23.16 -66.74
N ILE A 19 -6.54 23.86 -66.57
CA ILE A 19 -7.02 24.29 -65.24
C ILE A 19 -7.32 23.07 -64.38
N VAL A 20 -8.07 22.08 -64.89
CA VAL A 20 -8.38 20.85 -64.17
C VAL A 20 -7.10 20.07 -63.86
N GLY A 21 -6.15 19.98 -64.79
CA GLY A 21 -4.89 19.27 -64.60
C GLY A 21 -4.02 19.83 -63.46
N ILE A 22 -4.12 21.13 -63.17
CA ILE A 22 -3.38 21.78 -62.08
C ILE A 22 -4.20 21.81 -60.78
N VAL A 23 -5.49 22.16 -60.87
CA VAL A 23 -6.35 22.35 -59.69
C VAL A 23 -6.74 21.02 -59.05
N LEU A 24 -6.97 19.97 -59.84
CA LEU A 24 -7.42 18.67 -59.32
C LEU A 24 -6.36 18.03 -58.39
N PRO A 25 -5.06 17.96 -58.72
CA PRO A 25 -4.04 17.50 -57.79
C PRO A 25 -3.96 18.33 -56.50
N VAL A 26 -4.14 19.66 -56.60
CA VAL A 26 -4.14 20.55 -55.42
C VAL A 26 -5.34 20.25 -54.51
N LEU A 27 -6.54 20.09 -55.07
CA LEU A 27 -7.75 19.73 -54.31
C LEU A 27 -7.66 18.34 -53.69
N LEU A 28 -7.09 17.36 -54.41
CA LEU A 28 -6.90 16.01 -53.89
C LEU A 28 -5.80 15.97 -52.82
N GLY A 29 -4.74 16.78 -52.99
CA GLY A 29 -3.70 16.98 -51.98
C GLY A 29 -4.25 17.57 -50.68
N THR A 30 -5.06 18.64 -50.78
CA THR A 30 -5.69 19.22 -49.59
C THR A 30 -6.71 18.29 -48.96
N ALA A 31 -7.51 17.56 -49.76
CA ALA A 31 -8.44 16.55 -49.25
C ALA A 31 -7.72 15.42 -48.51
N ALA A 32 -6.56 14.96 -49.02
CA ALA A 32 -5.73 13.97 -48.34
C ALA A 32 -5.26 14.49 -46.98
N VAL A 33 -4.70 15.69 -46.92
CA VAL A 33 -4.24 16.27 -45.64
C VAL A 33 -5.39 16.41 -44.64
N VAL A 34 -6.55 16.92 -45.07
CA VAL A 34 -7.68 17.16 -44.17
C VAL A 34 -8.32 15.85 -43.70
N LEU A 35 -8.67 14.94 -44.61
CA LEU A 35 -9.43 13.74 -44.26
C LEU A 35 -8.55 12.65 -43.66
N ASP A 36 -7.39 12.38 -44.27
CA ASP A 36 -6.47 11.37 -43.74
C ASP A 36 -5.78 11.87 -42.46
N GLY A 37 -5.44 13.16 -42.41
CA GLY A 37 -4.90 13.79 -41.21
C GLY A 37 -5.90 13.79 -40.05
N ALA A 38 -7.18 14.11 -40.30
CA ALA A 38 -8.22 14.04 -39.27
C ALA A 38 -8.43 12.60 -38.76
N ASN A 39 -8.45 11.61 -39.67
CA ASN A 39 -8.59 10.19 -39.29
C ASN A 39 -7.39 9.68 -38.47
N LEU A 40 -6.17 10.09 -38.85
CA LEU A 40 -4.95 9.79 -38.10
C LEU A 40 -5.00 10.38 -36.70
N HIS A 41 -5.34 11.67 -36.59
CA HIS A 41 -5.40 12.37 -35.32
C HIS A 41 -6.47 11.80 -34.38
N LEU A 42 -7.67 11.52 -34.91
CA LEU A 42 -8.73 10.86 -34.13
C LEU A 42 -8.32 9.46 -33.67
N SER A 43 -7.64 8.70 -34.53
CA SER A 43 -7.11 7.38 -34.16
C SER A 43 -6.09 7.48 -33.04
N GLN A 44 -5.20 8.48 -33.09
CA GLN A 44 -4.21 8.74 -32.04
C GLN A 44 -4.85 9.11 -30.70
N LEU A 45 -5.88 9.97 -30.69
CA LEU A 45 -6.61 10.32 -29.46
C LEU A 45 -7.30 9.10 -28.82
N ARG A 46 -7.88 8.22 -29.63
CA ARG A 46 -8.48 6.97 -29.13
C ARG A 46 -7.43 6.04 -28.54
N LEU A 47 -6.28 5.91 -29.20
CA LEU A 47 -5.15 5.12 -28.68
C LEU A 47 -4.63 5.70 -27.36
N GLN A 48 -4.58 7.03 -27.23
CA GLN A 48 -4.15 7.68 -25.99
C GLN A 48 -5.12 7.37 -24.84
N ASN A 49 -6.42 7.57 -25.04
CA ASN A 49 -7.44 7.25 -24.01
C ASN A 49 -7.39 5.77 -23.58
N ALA A 50 -7.16 4.87 -24.54
CA ALA A 50 -7.01 3.44 -24.25
C ALA A 50 -5.70 3.13 -23.50
N ALA A 51 -4.59 3.75 -23.88
CA ALA A 51 -3.31 3.60 -23.18
C ALA A 51 -3.39 4.13 -21.74
N ASP A 52 -4.03 5.28 -21.53
CA ASP A 52 -4.22 5.90 -20.22
C ASP A 52 -5.06 5.01 -19.29
N SER A 53 -6.26 4.63 -19.73
CA SER A 53 -7.13 3.73 -18.96
C SER A 53 -6.47 2.38 -18.67
N ALA A 54 -5.72 1.83 -19.62
CA ALA A 54 -5.00 0.58 -19.46
C ALA A 54 -3.83 0.70 -18.48
N ALA A 55 -3.02 1.75 -18.57
CA ALA A 55 -1.94 2.01 -17.64
C ALA A 55 -2.49 2.16 -16.21
N LEU A 56 -3.55 2.95 -16.05
CA LEU A 56 -4.20 3.17 -14.75
C LEU A 56 -4.77 1.89 -14.15
N GLY A 57 -5.36 1.01 -14.96
CA GLY A 57 -5.91 -0.25 -14.48
C GLY A 57 -4.86 -1.33 -14.25
N ALA A 58 -3.77 -1.33 -15.01
CA ALA A 58 -2.66 -2.26 -14.87
C ALA A 58 -1.81 -1.97 -13.62
N VAL A 59 -1.64 -0.70 -13.26
CA VAL A 59 -0.84 -0.33 -12.09
C VAL A 59 -1.49 -0.73 -10.75
N GLN A 60 -2.82 -0.98 -10.74
CA GLN A 60 -3.57 -1.34 -9.52
C GLN A 60 -3.29 -2.74 -8.99
N VAL A 61 -2.76 -3.63 -9.84
CA VAL A 61 -2.48 -5.03 -9.48
C VAL A 61 -1.01 -5.28 -9.15
N LEU A 62 -0.18 -4.23 -9.15
CA LEU A 62 1.18 -4.32 -8.63
C LEU A 62 1.16 -4.74 -7.15
N PRO A 63 2.15 -5.52 -6.67
CA PRO A 63 3.41 -5.85 -7.34
C PRO A 63 3.37 -7.07 -8.29
N ASP A 64 2.21 -7.68 -8.56
CA ASP A 64 2.11 -8.81 -9.47
C ASP A 64 2.22 -8.38 -10.94
N SER A 65 3.44 -8.48 -11.49
CA SER A 65 3.76 -8.10 -12.86
C SER A 65 3.01 -8.90 -13.92
N ALA A 66 2.76 -10.20 -13.70
CA ALA A 66 2.10 -11.04 -14.69
C ALA A 66 0.61 -10.65 -14.84
N THR A 67 -0.04 -10.39 -13.70
CA THR A 67 -1.41 -9.88 -13.67
C THR A 67 -1.49 -8.45 -14.21
N ALA A 68 -0.49 -7.59 -13.94
CA ALA A 68 -0.42 -6.23 -14.49
C ALA A 68 -0.36 -6.23 -16.03
N VAL A 69 0.50 -7.08 -16.62
CA VAL A 69 0.66 -7.18 -18.08
C VAL A 69 -0.64 -7.66 -18.74
N SER A 70 -1.23 -8.75 -18.24
CA SER A 70 -2.48 -9.29 -18.81
C SER A 70 -3.65 -8.31 -18.69
N ARG A 71 -3.75 -7.60 -17.55
CA ARG A 71 -4.76 -6.56 -17.33
C ARG A 71 -4.58 -5.36 -18.25
N GLY A 72 -3.35 -4.91 -18.46
CA GLY A 72 -3.04 -3.82 -19.39
C GLY A 72 -3.49 -4.13 -20.82
N VAL A 73 -3.12 -5.31 -21.35
CA VAL A 73 -3.53 -5.75 -22.69
C VAL A 73 -5.05 -5.83 -22.81
N SER A 74 -5.72 -6.42 -21.80
CA SER A 74 -7.18 -6.55 -21.79
C SER A 74 -7.88 -5.19 -21.81
N LEU A 75 -7.39 -4.22 -21.01
CA LEU A 75 -7.98 -2.88 -20.95
C LEU A 75 -7.78 -2.08 -22.23
N VAL A 76 -6.64 -2.23 -22.93
CA VAL A 76 -6.48 -1.63 -24.26
C VAL A 76 -7.55 -2.16 -25.22
N GLY A 77 -7.76 -3.47 -25.26
CA GLY A 77 -8.77 -4.09 -26.12
C GLY A 77 -10.21 -3.67 -25.80
N GLN A 78 -10.53 -3.47 -24.52
CA GLN A 78 -11.87 -3.06 -24.08
C GLN A 78 -12.18 -1.59 -24.38
N ASN A 79 -11.17 -0.71 -24.36
CA ASN A 79 -11.35 0.73 -24.57
C ASN A 79 -11.25 1.15 -26.04
N LEU A 80 -10.98 0.21 -26.95
CA LEU A 80 -10.90 0.46 -28.39
C LEU A 80 -12.05 -0.22 -29.14
N PRO A 81 -12.49 0.34 -30.29
CA PRO A 81 -13.47 -0.33 -31.13
C PRO A 81 -12.98 -1.72 -31.56
N PRO A 82 -13.84 -2.76 -31.56
CA PRO A 82 -13.48 -4.10 -32.00
C PRO A 82 -12.89 -4.15 -33.42
N SER A 83 -13.26 -3.19 -34.28
CA SER A 83 -12.74 -3.04 -35.64
C SER A 83 -11.25 -2.70 -35.72
N TYR A 84 -10.61 -2.32 -34.61
CA TYR A 84 -9.17 -2.02 -34.57
C TYR A 84 -8.31 -3.29 -34.35
N GLY A 85 -8.93 -4.44 -34.06
CA GLY A 85 -8.23 -5.69 -33.79
C GLY A 85 -7.27 -5.58 -32.60
N THR A 86 -6.16 -6.31 -32.67
CA THR A 86 -5.14 -6.32 -31.62
C THR A 86 -4.31 -5.03 -31.64
N ALA A 87 -4.58 -4.13 -30.69
CA ALA A 87 -3.89 -2.84 -30.59
C ALA A 87 -2.78 -2.78 -29.52
N ALA A 88 -2.59 -3.84 -28.75
CA ALA A 88 -1.46 -4.03 -27.84
C ALA A 88 -1.17 -5.52 -27.66
N ALA A 89 0.11 -5.88 -27.59
CA ALA A 89 0.60 -7.19 -27.20
C ALA A 89 1.18 -7.16 -25.78
N ALA A 90 1.48 -8.33 -25.20
CA ALA A 90 2.11 -8.41 -23.87
C ALA A 90 3.44 -7.65 -23.80
N THR A 91 4.19 -7.60 -24.91
CA THR A 91 5.45 -6.83 -25.01
C THR A 91 5.25 -5.32 -24.99
N ASP A 92 4.04 -4.85 -25.29
CA ASP A 92 3.69 -3.42 -25.30
C ASP A 92 3.27 -2.93 -23.89
N VAL A 93 3.22 -3.82 -22.89
CA VAL A 93 3.00 -3.48 -21.48
C VAL A 93 4.27 -3.76 -20.69
N VAL A 94 4.91 -2.70 -20.21
CA VAL A 94 6.19 -2.77 -19.49
C VAL A 94 5.98 -2.35 -18.05
N VAL A 95 6.24 -3.28 -17.14
CA VAL A 95 6.26 -3.03 -15.69
C VAL A 95 7.64 -2.51 -15.29
N GLY A 96 7.69 -1.48 -14.45
CA GLY A 96 8.97 -0.86 -14.07
C GLY A 96 8.87 0.12 -12.91
N THR A 97 9.91 0.93 -12.77
CA THR A 97 9.97 2.02 -11.79
C THR A 97 9.92 3.38 -12.46
N TYR A 98 9.16 4.31 -11.88
CA TYR A 98 9.15 5.71 -12.25
C TYR A 98 9.69 6.56 -11.11
N ASP A 99 10.69 7.38 -11.43
CA ASP A 99 11.25 8.37 -10.52
C ASP A 99 10.65 9.75 -10.84
N PRO A 100 9.84 10.33 -9.93
CA PRO A 100 9.22 11.65 -10.12
C PRO A 100 10.23 12.81 -10.07
N GLY A 101 11.38 12.65 -9.42
CA GLY A 101 12.45 13.66 -9.39
C GLY A 101 13.20 13.71 -10.71
N ALA A 102 13.53 12.54 -11.27
CA ALA A 102 14.19 12.44 -12.58
C ALA A 102 13.21 12.50 -13.78
N LYS A 103 11.90 12.41 -13.53
CA LYS A 103 10.84 12.29 -14.55
C LYS A 103 11.11 11.16 -15.56
N ALA A 104 11.64 10.04 -15.06
CA ALA A 104 12.15 8.94 -15.90
C ALA A 104 11.51 7.61 -15.52
N PHE A 105 11.13 6.84 -16.53
CA PHE A 105 10.68 5.45 -16.40
C PHE A 105 11.85 4.49 -16.70
N THR A 106 12.10 3.54 -15.79
CA THR A 106 13.08 2.46 -15.95
C THR A 106 12.34 1.12 -15.98
N ALA A 107 12.58 0.31 -17.01
CA ALA A 107 11.93 -1.00 -17.13
C ALA A 107 12.48 -1.99 -16.08
N GLY A 108 11.59 -2.79 -15.48
CA GLY A 108 11.96 -3.78 -14.47
C GLY A 108 12.26 -3.18 -13.09
N GLY A 109 13.04 -3.91 -12.30
CA GLY A 109 13.36 -3.57 -10.90
C GLY A 109 12.74 -4.51 -9.88
N ALA A 110 13.32 -4.59 -8.69
CA ALA A 110 12.86 -5.47 -7.62
C ALA A 110 11.51 -5.04 -7.00
N GLN A 111 11.12 -3.78 -7.17
CA GLN A 111 9.89 -3.20 -6.65
C GLN A 111 9.27 -2.23 -7.67
N PRO A 112 8.57 -2.73 -8.69
CA PRO A 112 7.95 -1.87 -9.68
C PRO A 112 6.85 -1.01 -9.05
N ASN A 113 6.87 0.29 -9.32
CA ASN A 113 5.85 1.25 -8.87
C ASN A 113 5.08 1.85 -10.05
N ALA A 114 5.38 1.45 -11.29
CA ALA A 114 4.80 2.02 -12.48
C ALA A 114 4.56 0.97 -13.57
N VAL A 115 3.57 1.23 -14.41
CA VAL A 115 3.29 0.45 -15.61
C VAL A 115 3.21 1.40 -16.79
N LYS A 116 4.02 1.13 -17.81
CA LYS A 116 3.96 1.79 -19.12
C LYS A 116 3.17 0.91 -20.08
N VAL A 117 2.17 1.49 -20.74
CA VAL A 117 1.36 0.82 -21.76
C VAL A 117 1.52 1.56 -23.09
N THR A 118 1.77 0.78 -24.14
CA THR A 118 1.82 1.28 -25.52
C THR A 118 0.64 0.70 -26.31
N ALA A 119 -0.21 1.56 -26.84
CA ALA A 119 -1.28 1.19 -27.76
C ALA A 119 -0.89 1.63 -29.17
N ARG A 120 -0.99 0.76 -30.17
CA ARG A 120 -0.55 1.06 -31.55
C ARG A 120 -1.43 0.44 -32.63
N ARG A 121 -1.54 1.19 -33.73
CA ARG A 121 -2.04 0.73 -35.02
C ARG A 121 -0.89 0.73 -36.02
N SER A 122 -0.51 -0.44 -36.51
CA SER A 122 0.65 -0.63 -37.39
C SER A 122 0.43 -1.77 -38.37
N ALA A 123 1.14 -1.75 -39.49
CA ALA A 123 1.15 -2.85 -40.45
C ALA A 123 1.65 -4.15 -39.82
N ALA A 124 2.58 -4.05 -38.86
CA ALA A 124 3.10 -5.20 -38.10
C ALA A 124 2.03 -5.94 -37.26
N LEU A 125 0.97 -5.24 -36.82
CA LEU A 125 -0.17 -5.84 -36.12
C LEU A 125 -1.36 -6.12 -37.05
N GLY A 126 -1.21 -5.87 -38.36
CA GLY A 126 -2.28 -6.03 -39.34
C GLY A 126 -3.44 -5.05 -39.17
N ASN A 127 -3.25 -3.96 -38.40
CA ASN A 127 -4.32 -3.02 -38.04
C ASN A 127 -4.01 -1.56 -38.41
N ALA A 128 -3.15 -1.34 -39.41
CA ALA A 128 -2.80 0.00 -39.91
C ALA A 128 -4.06 0.83 -40.27
N ILE A 129 -3.93 2.16 -40.21
CA ILE A 129 -5.03 3.09 -40.46
C ILE A 129 -5.21 3.20 -41.99
N PRO A 130 -6.38 2.83 -42.53
CA PRO A 130 -6.64 3.00 -43.96
C PRO A 130 -6.70 4.47 -44.32
N VAL A 131 -6.23 4.80 -45.53
CA VAL A 131 -6.29 6.16 -46.09
C VAL A 131 -7.37 6.26 -47.17
N TYR A 132 -7.95 7.44 -47.29
CA TYR A 132 -9.00 7.79 -48.24
C TYR A 132 -8.43 8.41 -49.52
N PHE A 133 -7.51 9.38 -49.41
CA PHE A 133 -6.96 10.13 -50.56
C PHE A 133 -5.43 10.07 -50.65
N ALA A 134 -4.73 9.78 -49.54
CA ALA A 134 -3.27 9.67 -49.54
C ALA A 134 -2.70 8.56 -50.44
N TRP A 135 -3.54 7.61 -50.91
CA TRP A 135 -3.15 6.59 -51.90
C TRP A 135 -2.73 7.18 -53.24
N ILE A 136 -3.20 8.38 -53.58
CA ILE A 136 -2.80 9.12 -54.78
C ILE A 136 -1.30 9.47 -54.71
N PHE A 137 -0.78 9.63 -53.50
CA PHE A 137 0.63 9.91 -53.22
C PHE A 137 1.43 8.64 -52.87
N GLY A 138 0.87 7.45 -53.11
CA GLY A 138 1.55 6.17 -52.89
C GLY A 138 1.43 5.58 -51.48
N TYR A 139 0.72 6.25 -50.56
CA TYR A 139 0.49 5.72 -49.21
C TYR A 139 -0.74 4.80 -49.19
N ARG A 140 -0.61 3.56 -48.72
CA ARG A 140 -1.77 2.64 -48.60
C ARG A 140 -2.36 2.61 -47.19
N SER A 141 -1.60 3.04 -46.20
CA SER A 141 -2.00 3.09 -44.81
C SER A 141 -1.09 4.03 -44.02
N LEU A 142 -1.56 4.45 -42.86
CA LEU A 142 -0.80 5.21 -41.87
C LEU A 142 -0.68 4.42 -40.57
N GLU A 143 0.34 4.75 -39.77
CA GLU A 143 0.56 4.14 -38.47
C GLU A 143 0.44 5.19 -37.36
N ALA A 144 -0.05 4.77 -36.20
CA ALA A 144 -0.13 5.62 -35.02
C ALA A 144 0.19 4.82 -33.77
N LYS A 145 0.83 5.47 -32.81
CA LYS A 145 1.05 4.92 -31.48
C LYS A 145 0.78 5.98 -30.41
N ALA A 146 0.37 5.51 -29.24
CA ALA A 146 0.21 6.29 -28.04
C ALA A 146 0.84 5.52 -26.87
N GLU A 147 1.46 6.26 -25.96
CA GLU A 147 2.16 5.71 -24.81
C GLU A 147 1.63 6.41 -23.56
N SER A 148 1.41 5.66 -22.49
CA SER A 148 0.99 6.20 -21.20
C SER A 148 1.74 5.48 -20.08
N VAL A 149 2.13 6.25 -19.06
CA VAL A 149 2.77 5.72 -17.86
C VAL A 149 1.87 6.05 -16.68
N ALA A 150 1.32 5.02 -16.06
CA ALA A 150 0.67 5.17 -14.78
C ALA A 150 1.66 4.78 -13.70
N VAL A 151 1.75 5.64 -12.70
CA VAL A 151 2.53 5.35 -11.50
C VAL A 151 1.52 5.05 -10.41
N ALA A 152 1.78 4.01 -9.63
CA ALA A 152 1.22 3.90 -8.30
C ALA A 152 1.84 5.07 -7.52
N ALA A 153 1.24 6.25 -7.66
CA ALA A 153 1.50 7.36 -6.77
C ALA A 153 1.37 6.76 -5.37
N GLY A 154 2.46 6.77 -4.60
CA GLY A 154 2.41 6.27 -3.23
C GLY A 154 1.28 6.99 -2.50
N GLY A 155 0.15 6.31 -2.30
CA GLY A 155 -1.09 6.98 -1.92
C GLY A 155 -2.28 6.05 -1.68
N GLY A 156 -2.13 4.76 -1.98
CA GLY A 156 -2.81 3.74 -1.18
C GLY A 156 -2.07 3.59 0.15
N ASN A 157 -2.82 3.67 1.25
CA ASN A 157 -2.36 3.20 2.54
C ASN A 157 -1.83 1.76 2.39
N PRO A 158 -0.61 1.41 2.87
CA PRO A 158 -0.17 0.04 2.89
C PRO A 158 -1.18 -0.75 3.72
N ALA A 159 -1.25 -2.06 3.47
CA ALA A 159 -1.96 -3.00 4.34
C ALA A 159 -1.23 -3.08 5.69
N ALA A 160 -1.28 -2.00 6.46
CA ALA A 160 -0.46 -1.81 7.63
C ALA A 160 -0.89 -2.78 8.72
N CYS A 161 0.10 -3.22 9.48
CA CYS A 161 -0.08 -3.98 10.71
C CYS A 161 0.60 -3.28 11.89
N LEU A 162 1.17 -2.10 11.69
CA LEU A 162 1.55 -1.19 12.76
C LEU A 162 0.83 0.14 12.52
N TYR A 163 0.03 0.56 13.49
CA TYR A 163 -0.69 1.83 13.49
C TYR A 163 -0.29 2.64 14.72
N ALA A 164 0.22 3.86 14.50
CA ALA A 164 0.35 4.87 15.54
C ALA A 164 -0.68 5.97 15.30
N LEU A 165 -1.54 6.22 16.28
CA LEU A 165 -2.75 7.03 16.12
C LEU A 165 -2.62 8.47 16.64
N ASP A 166 -1.52 8.85 17.28
CA ASP A 166 -1.32 10.25 17.73
C ASP A 166 -1.22 11.21 16.53
N PRO A 167 -2.10 12.21 16.42
CA PRO A 167 -2.09 13.14 15.29
C PRO A 167 -1.15 14.35 15.50
N VAL A 168 -0.61 14.56 16.70
CA VAL A 168 0.15 15.76 17.09
C VAL A 168 1.61 15.44 17.40
N ASN A 169 1.85 14.44 18.25
CA ASN A 169 3.18 14.03 18.69
C ASN A 169 3.75 12.95 17.76
N PRO A 170 5.08 12.71 17.75
CA PRO A 170 5.66 11.62 16.97
C PRO A 170 4.98 10.29 17.29
N GLY A 171 4.47 9.61 16.25
CA GLY A 171 3.86 8.30 16.39
C GLY A 171 4.90 7.24 16.75
N ILE A 172 6.14 7.46 16.30
CA ILE A 172 7.33 6.73 16.73
C ILE A 172 8.40 7.77 17.07
N ASP A 173 8.86 7.82 18.32
CA ASP A 173 10.06 8.55 18.74
C ASP A 173 11.15 7.53 19.10
N ALA A 174 12.23 7.47 18.31
CA ALA A 174 13.28 6.48 18.46
C ALA A 174 14.62 7.12 18.84
N ARG A 175 15.22 6.63 19.93
CA ARG A 175 16.51 7.09 20.46
C ARG A 175 17.38 5.88 20.83
N GLY A 176 18.52 5.72 20.16
CA GLY A 176 19.42 4.56 20.34
C GLY A 176 19.40 3.61 19.13
N SER A 177 19.56 2.31 19.38
CA SER A 177 19.60 1.25 18.37
C SER A 177 18.26 0.53 18.27
N VAL A 178 17.31 1.13 17.55
CA VAL A 178 15.94 0.61 17.41
C VAL A 178 15.77 -0.13 16.08
N THR A 179 15.14 -1.29 16.07
CA THR A 179 14.73 -1.99 14.84
C THR A 179 13.23 -2.22 14.86
N VAL A 180 12.52 -1.71 13.86
CA VAL A 180 11.08 -1.90 13.67
C VAL A 180 10.87 -2.65 12.36
N ASN A 181 10.52 -3.93 12.46
CA ASN A 181 10.18 -4.79 11.35
C ASN A 181 8.67 -4.92 11.24
N ALA A 182 8.05 -4.21 10.29
CA ALA A 182 6.63 -4.32 9.97
C ALA A 182 6.47 -4.62 8.47
N THR A 183 6.60 -5.90 8.09
CA THR A 183 6.64 -6.36 6.68
C THR A 183 5.38 -6.01 5.89
N CYS A 184 4.25 -5.88 6.58
CA CYS A 184 2.95 -5.44 6.10
C CYS A 184 2.85 -3.93 5.78
N GLY A 185 3.74 -3.12 6.38
CA GLY A 185 3.70 -1.66 6.37
C GLY A 185 3.22 -1.01 7.69
N MET A 186 3.51 0.27 7.81
CA MET A 186 3.24 1.12 8.97
C MET A 186 2.41 2.32 8.55
N GLN A 187 1.45 2.71 9.39
CA GLN A 187 0.69 3.94 9.27
C GLN A 187 0.81 4.77 10.53
N LEU A 188 1.18 6.03 10.37
CA LEU A 188 1.43 6.97 11.44
C LEU A 188 0.53 8.18 11.24
N SER A 189 -0.29 8.51 12.24
CA SER A 189 -1.14 9.70 12.21
C SER A 189 -0.37 11.01 12.30
N SER A 190 0.93 10.93 12.57
CA SER A 190 1.88 12.03 12.62
C SER A 190 3.13 11.70 11.81
N TYR A 191 4.29 11.50 12.45
CA TYR A 191 5.59 11.27 11.83
C TYR A 191 6.51 10.41 12.70
N ILE A 192 7.63 9.97 12.12
CA ILE A 192 8.75 9.36 12.85
C ILE A 192 9.71 10.48 13.30
N SER A 193 10.07 10.46 14.58
CA SER A 193 11.15 11.26 15.16
C SER A 193 12.31 10.35 15.53
N THR A 194 13.54 10.77 15.23
CA THR A 194 14.74 10.01 15.58
C THR A 194 15.81 10.96 16.13
N SER A 195 16.66 10.44 17.02
CA SER A 195 17.83 11.16 17.55
C SER A 195 19.10 10.37 17.31
N GLY A 196 20.11 10.96 16.64
CA GLY A 196 21.34 10.26 16.24
C GLY A 196 21.13 9.37 15.03
N ASN A 197 21.93 8.31 14.81
CA ASN A 197 21.69 7.33 13.74
C ASN A 197 20.66 6.26 14.16
N ALA A 198 19.51 6.71 14.67
CA ALA A 198 18.56 5.83 15.35
C ALA A 198 17.59 5.14 14.40
N GLY A 199 18.03 3.98 13.92
CA GLY A 199 17.14 2.83 13.76
C GLY A 199 17.04 2.24 12.37
N ASN A 200 16.55 1.00 12.31
CA ASN A 200 16.26 0.25 11.10
C ASN A 200 14.74 0.07 10.99
N TYR A 201 14.14 0.63 9.96
CA TYR A 201 12.71 0.53 9.69
C TYR A 201 12.50 -0.32 8.45
N ASN A 202 11.91 -1.49 8.62
CA ASN A 202 11.65 -2.44 7.54
C ASN A 202 10.15 -2.57 7.32
N GLY A 203 9.69 -2.13 6.17
CA GLY A 203 8.26 -2.01 5.84
C GLY A 203 7.95 -0.70 5.15
N GLN A 204 6.88 -0.66 4.35
CA GLN A 204 6.42 0.59 3.76
C GLN A 204 5.86 1.51 4.84
N ILE A 205 6.37 2.75 4.95
CA ILE A 205 5.95 3.71 5.96
C ILE A 205 5.07 4.79 5.33
N CYS A 206 3.86 4.94 5.87
CA CYS A 206 2.94 6.02 5.57
C CYS A 206 2.75 6.92 6.77
N GLN A 207 2.83 8.23 6.57
CA GLN A 207 2.61 9.25 7.59
C GLN A 207 1.70 10.37 7.08
N SER A 208 1.07 11.11 8.00
CA SER A 208 0.18 12.23 7.66
C SER A 208 0.91 13.44 7.10
N VAL A 209 2.18 13.59 7.46
CA VAL A 209 3.05 14.69 7.06
C VAL A 209 4.21 14.20 6.19
N GLY A 210 4.86 15.12 5.49
CA GLY A 210 6.08 14.83 4.74
C GLY A 210 7.20 14.31 5.65
N ASP A 211 8.20 13.66 5.06
CA ASP A 211 9.39 13.21 5.78
C ASP A 211 10.01 14.37 6.57
N THR A 212 10.09 14.21 7.89
CA THR A 212 10.57 15.22 8.84
C THR A 212 12.09 15.21 8.98
N GLY A 213 12.80 14.39 8.19
CA GLY A 213 14.24 14.24 8.27
C GLY A 213 14.69 13.16 9.25
N ALA A 214 13.83 12.17 9.53
CA ALA A 214 14.16 11.04 10.38
C ALA A 214 15.43 10.32 9.86
N THR A 215 16.40 10.15 10.73
CA THR A 215 17.69 9.49 10.51
C THR A 215 17.61 8.00 10.82
N GLY A 216 18.27 7.17 10.01
CA GLY A 216 18.23 5.72 10.14
C GLY A 216 18.20 5.04 8.78
N ASN A 217 18.14 3.71 8.79
CA ASN A 217 17.96 2.90 7.58
C ASN A 217 16.47 2.66 7.35
N PHE A 218 15.98 3.05 6.18
CA PHE A 218 14.58 2.85 5.79
C PHE A 218 14.54 1.91 4.59
N ASN A 219 13.92 0.75 4.76
CA ASN A 219 13.78 -0.28 3.73
C ASN A 219 12.28 -0.58 3.52
N PRO A 220 11.71 -0.42 2.31
CA PRO A 220 12.39 -0.15 1.03
C PRO A 220 12.69 1.32 0.73
N GLY A 221 12.22 2.24 1.55
CA GLY A 221 12.44 3.66 1.32
C GLY A 221 11.89 4.49 2.47
N ARG A 222 12.16 5.80 2.41
CA ARG A 222 11.79 6.76 3.46
C ARG A 222 10.26 6.91 3.60
N PRO A 223 9.78 7.48 4.72
CA PRO A 223 8.35 7.72 4.94
C PRO A 223 7.71 8.54 3.82
N ARG A 224 6.52 8.14 3.37
CA ARG A 224 5.71 8.87 2.37
C ARG A 224 4.44 9.45 3.00
N ILE A 225 3.91 10.50 2.36
CA ILE A 225 2.62 11.10 2.75
C ILE A 225 1.48 10.19 2.30
N CYS A 226 0.53 9.89 3.20
CA CYS A 226 -0.64 9.06 2.89
C CYS A 226 -1.91 9.58 3.58
N ALA A 227 -3.07 9.20 3.05
CA ALA A 227 -4.36 9.54 3.64
C ALA A 227 -4.60 8.72 4.92
N LEU A 228 -4.60 9.36 6.08
CA LEU A 228 -4.71 8.65 7.35
C LEU A 228 -5.96 7.79 7.46
N GLN A 229 -5.74 6.53 7.85
CA GLN A 229 -6.77 5.70 8.43
C GLN A 229 -6.78 6.04 9.93
N GLY A 230 -7.91 6.53 10.44
CA GLY A 230 -8.14 6.54 11.89
C GLY A 230 -8.13 5.10 12.44
N ASP A 231 -8.60 4.89 13.66
CA ASP A 231 -8.62 3.55 14.25
C ASP A 231 -9.24 2.49 13.29
N PRO A 232 -8.43 1.53 12.79
CA PRO A 232 -8.85 0.62 11.73
C PRO A 232 -9.87 -0.43 12.18
N PHE A 233 -9.95 -0.69 13.50
CA PHE A 233 -10.79 -1.74 14.06
C PHE A 233 -11.92 -1.20 14.94
N GLY A 234 -11.70 -0.09 15.65
CA GLY A 234 -12.69 0.51 16.55
C GLY A 234 -13.25 -0.52 17.56
N LEU A 235 -12.39 -1.38 18.10
CA LEU A 235 -12.75 -2.39 19.09
C LEU A 235 -13.16 -1.68 20.39
N ALA A 236 -14.43 -1.83 20.78
CA ALA A 236 -14.92 -1.35 22.05
C ALA A 236 -14.54 -2.33 23.16
N VAL A 237 -13.90 -1.82 24.22
CA VAL A 237 -13.74 -2.54 25.49
C VAL A 237 -14.77 -1.99 26.46
N ASP A 238 -15.77 -2.81 26.79
CA ASP A 238 -16.74 -2.50 27.83
C ASP A 238 -16.58 -3.46 29.01
N MET A 239 -16.20 -2.91 30.15
CA MET A 239 -16.15 -3.61 31.44
C MET A 239 -17.16 -3.06 32.45
N SER A 240 -18.10 -2.23 31.99
CA SER A 240 -19.18 -1.72 32.82
C SER A 240 -20.09 -2.89 33.24
N GLY A 241 -20.39 -2.99 34.54
CA GLY A 241 -21.18 -4.08 35.10
C GLY A 241 -20.44 -5.38 35.43
N MET A 242 -19.14 -5.52 35.13
CA MET A 242 -18.37 -6.70 35.57
C MET A 242 -17.98 -6.60 37.05
N SER A 243 -18.22 -7.69 37.80
CA SER A 243 -17.71 -7.89 39.17
C SER A 243 -16.32 -8.54 39.12
N CYS A 244 -15.27 -7.74 39.32
CA CYS A 244 -13.89 -8.20 39.25
C CYS A 244 -13.39 -8.66 40.62
N GLN A 245 -12.75 -9.82 40.67
CA GLN A 245 -12.20 -10.42 41.88
C GLN A 245 -10.72 -10.03 42.05
N PRO A 246 -10.15 -10.06 43.28
CA PRO A 246 -8.72 -9.93 43.44
C PRO A 246 -7.95 -11.02 42.66
N PHE A 247 -6.82 -10.65 42.06
CA PHE A 247 -5.99 -11.63 41.34
C PHE A 247 -5.53 -12.75 42.30
N PRO A 248 -5.68 -14.04 41.92
CA PRO A 248 -5.42 -15.13 42.85
C PRO A 248 -3.90 -15.32 43.02
N THR A 249 -3.44 -15.31 44.27
CA THR A 249 -2.01 -15.38 44.60
C THR A 249 -1.53 -16.80 44.97
N ALA A 250 -2.46 -17.69 45.31
CA ALA A 250 -2.16 -19.06 45.75
C ALA A 250 -2.09 -20.09 44.61
N VAL A 251 -2.42 -19.69 43.38
CA VAL A 251 -2.43 -20.58 42.21
C VAL A 251 -1.63 -19.97 41.07
N THR A 252 -0.98 -20.84 40.30
CA THR A 252 -0.23 -20.45 39.10
C THR A 252 -1.05 -20.63 37.82
N THR A 253 -2.10 -21.44 37.85
CA THR A 253 -3.03 -21.59 36.72
C THR A 253 -4.22 -20.66 36.90
N ILE A 254 -4.41 -19.74 35.95
CA ILE A 254 -5.44 -18.70 36.02
C ILE A 254 -6.55 -19.06 35.03
N LEU A 255 -7.79 -19.06 35.52
CA LEU A 255 -8.98 -19.31 34.72
C LEU A 255 -9.51 -18.00 34.12
N PRO A 256 -10.22 -18.02 32.99
CA PRO A 256 -10.84 -16.81 32.43
C PRO A 256 -11.80 -16.15 33.42
N GLY A 257 -11.76 -14.82 33.52
CA GLY A 257 -12.56 -14.06 34.48
C GLY A 257 -12.19 -12.58 34.51
N CYS A 258 -12.81 -11.81 35.43
CA CYS A 258 -12.40 -10.43 35.69
C CYS A 258 -11.58 -10.31 36.98
N TYR A 259 -10.44 -9.64 36.88
CA TYR A 259 -9.43 -9.48 37.92
C TYR A 259 -9.12 -8.01 38.20
N THR A 260 -8.76 -7.71 39.44
CA THR A 260 -8.36 -6.38 39.89
C THR A 260 -7.20 -6.45 40.90
N GLY A 261 -6.56 -5.31 41.17
CA GLY A 261 -5.46 -5.18 42.13
C GLY A 261 -4.08 -5.48 41.55
N THR A 262 -3.10 -5.67 42.42
CA THR A 262 -1.70 -5.94 42.02
C THR A 262 -1.51 -7.41 41.70
N ILE A 263 -1.00 -7.69 40.51
CA ILE A 263 -0.61 -9.03 40.09
C ILE A 263 0.79 -9.30 40.63
N PRO A 264 1.01 -10.40 41.37
CA PRO A 264 2.33 -10.72 41.91
C PRO A 264 3.38 -10.87 40.80
N ASN A 265 4.59 -10.41 41.07
CA ASN A 265 5.64 -10.18 40.07
C ASN A 265 6.82 -11.17 40.16
N LYS A 266 6.68 -12.25 40.95
CA LYS A 266 7.71 -13.27 41.21
C LYS A 266 7.24 -14.70 40.90
N ASN A 267 6.25 -14.83 40.01
CA ASN A 267 5.57 -16.09 39.76
C ASN A 267 5.50 -16.38 38.26
N ASN A 268 5.29 -17.66 37.96
CA ASN A 268 4.98 -18.12 36.61
C ASN A 268 3.49 -18.41 36.53
N TYR A 269 2.77 -17.65 35.71
CA TYR A 269 1.33 -17.82 35.51
C TYR A 269 1.02 -18.48 34.17
N ILE A 270 0.14 -19.48 34.21
CA ILE A 270 -0.38 -20.17 33.04
C ILE A 270 -1.86 -19.81 32.91
N PHE A 271 -2.18 -19.06 31.88
CA PHE A 271 -3.53 -18.63 31.56
C PHE A 271 -4.21 -19.69 30.70
N GLN A 272 -5.32 -20.24 31.18
CA GLN A 272 -6.16 -21.15 30.40
C GLN A 272 -6.81 -20.39 29.23
N SER A 273 -7.19 -21.10 28.17
CA SER A 273 -7.80 -20.44 27.01
C SER A 273 -9.06 -19.67 27.38
N GLY A 274 -9.16 -18.43 26.93
CA GLY A 274 -10.30 -17.55 27.18
C GLY A 274 -9.93 -16.08 27.28
N THR A 275 -10.88 -15.28 27.73
CA THR A 275 -10.73 -13.83 27.87
C THR A 275 -10.59 -13.45 29.35
N PHE A 276 -9.56 -12.66 29.65
CA PHE A 276 -9.24 -12.21 31.00
C PHE A 276 -9.38 -10.69 31.03
N TYR A 277 -10.25 -10.19 31.91
CA TYR A 277 -10.49 -8.77 32.06
C TYR A 277 -9.71 -8.25 33.26
N PHE A 278 -9.01 -7.14 33.09
CA PHE A 278 -8.22 -6.48 34.11
C PHE A 278 -8.74 -5.06 34.31
N LYS A 279 -9.28 -4.81 35.50
CA LYS A 279 -9.87 -3.53 35.88
C LYS A 279 -9.07 -2.90 37.00
N GLY A 280 -8.39 -1.79 36.73
CA GLY A 280 -7.45 -1.17 37.67
C GLY A 280 -6.37 -2.13 38.15
N ALA A 281 -5.94 -3.05 37.29
CA ALA A 281 -4.92 -4.03 37.64
C ALA A 281 -3.52 -3.43 37.42
N THR A 282 -2.60 -3.79 38.31
CA THR A 282 -1.21 -3.31 38.21
C THR A 282 -0.24 -4.49 38.14
N ILE A 283 0.59 -4.49 37.11
CA ILE A 283 1.76 -5.36 36.99
C ILE A 283 2.98 -4.45 37.15
N ASN A 284 3.80 -4.70 38.16
CA ASN A 284 5.02 -3.94 38.40
C ASN A 284 6.16 -4.92 38.70
N VAL A 285 7.05 -5.13 37.74
CA VAL A 285 8.20 -6.03 37.87
C VAL A 285 9.45 -5.17 38.01
N GLY A 286 10.17 -5.29 39.12
CA GLY A 286 11.34 -4.44 39.39
C GLY A 286 12.46 -5.18 40.09
N GLY A 287 13.66 -4.60 40.11
CA GLY A 287 14.81 -5.21 40.78
C GLY A 287 15.23 -6.53 40.13
N ASN A 288 15.30 -7.62 40.91
CA ASN A 288 15.60 -8.96 40.41
C ASN A 288 14.34 -9.83 40.25
N ASP A 289 13.17 -9.20 40.22
CA ASP A 289 11.90 -9.93 40.11
C ASP A 289 11.69 -10.39 38.66
N ALA A 290 11.12 -11.58 38.50
CA ALA A 290 10.82 -12.18 37.21
C ALA A 290 9.36 -12.68 37.20
N LEU A 291 8.62 -12.22 36.19
CA LEU A 291 7.24 -12.60 35.95
C LEU A 291 7.13 -13.23 34.57
N THR A 292 6.70 -14.49 34.53
CA THR A 292 6.43 -15.19 33.27
C THR A 292 4.94 -15.45 33.14
N ILE A 293 4.35 -15.03 32.03
CA ILE A 293 2.94 -15.26 31.70
C ILE A 293 2.87 -16.06 30.41
N THR A 294 2.27 -17.24 30.45
CA THR A 294 2.07 -18.09 29.28
C THR A 294 0.60 -18.45 29.08
N GLY A 295 0.18 -18.66 27.84
CA GLY A 295 -1.20 -19.07 27.54
C GLY A 295 -1.44 -19.30 26.05
N ASN A 296 -2.36 -20.21 25.72
CA ASN A 296 -2.77 -20.48 24.34
C ASN A 296 -4.24 -20.12 24.14
N GLY A 297 -4.55 -19.33 23.11
CA GLY A 297 -5.89 -18.83 22.86
C GLY A 297 -6.39 -17.93 23.98
N VAL A 298 -5.56 -16.96 24.39
CA VAL A 298 -5.79 -16.04 25.49
C VAL A 298 -5.91 -14.61 24.97
N THR A 299 -6.92 -13.90 25.44
CA THR A 299 -7.01 -12.44 25.28
C THR A 299 -6.93 -11.78 26.65
N LEU A 300 -5.94 -10.91 26.83
CA LEU A 300 -5.81 -10.03 28.00
C LEU A 300 -6.46 -8.69 27.66
N VAL A 301 -7.56 -8.35 28.34
CA VAL A 301 -8.32 -7.13 28.14
C VAL A 301 -8.06 -6.21 29.33
N PHE A 302 -7.58 -4.99 29.08
CA PHE A 302 -7.24 -4.02 30.13
C PHE A 302 -8.12 -2.77 30.04
N ASP A 303 -8.55 -2.26 31.19
CA ASP A 303 -9.15 -0.93 31.24
C ASP A 303 -8.09 0.19 31.19
N THR A 304 -8.55 1.43 31.07
CA THR A 304 -7.66 2.61 31.00
C THR A 304 -6.93 2.92 32.30
N THR A 305 -7.35 2.31 33.42
CA THR A 305 -6.72 2.53 34.74
C THR A 305 -5.66 1.48 35.07
N SER A 306 -5.57 0.41 34.27
CA SER A 306 -4.56 -0.64 34.43
C SER A 306 -3.18 -0.17 33.95
N SER A 307 -2.13 -0.74 34.54
CA SER A 307 -0.74 -0.43 34.16
C SER A 307 0.16 -1.65 34.19
N ILE A 308 1.03 -1.76 33.19
CA ILE A 308 2.06 -2.79 33.08
C ILE A 308 3.41 -2.07 33.04
N LYS A 309 4.23 -2.31 34.07
CA LYS A 309 5.52 -1.64 34.24
C LYS A 309 6.62 -2.65 34.53
N THR A 310 7.74 -2.50 33.85
CA THR A 310 9.01 -3.15 34.22
C THR A 310 10.04 -2.07 34.53
N LYS A 311 10.86 -2.27 35.58
CA LYS A 311 11.83 -1.26 36.07
C LYS A 311 13.17 -1.88 36.42
N GLY A 312 14.24 -1.15 36.15
CA GLY A 312 15.60 -1.59 36.48
C GLY A 312 15.96 -2.87 35.72
N SER A 313 16.34 -3.93 36.46
CA SER A 313 16.69 -5.24 35.92
C SER A 313 15.56 -6.28 35.97
N GLY A 314 14.31 -5.87 36.27
CA GLY A 314 13.18 -6.79 36.34
C GLY A 314 12.83 -7.38 34.97
N THR A 315 12.43 -8.65 34.95
CA THR A 315 12.14 -9.38 33.70
C THR A 315 10.65 -9.72 33.58
N LEU A 316 10.02 -9.28 32.49
CA LEU A 316 8.67 -9.69 32.11
C LEU A 316 8.72 -10.49 30.81
N ASP A 317 8.43 -11.78 30.92
CA ASP A 317 8.33 -12.70 29.79
C ASP A 317 6.87 -13.04 29.53
N LEU A 318 6.28 -12.42 28.52
CA LEU A 318 4.93 -12.71 28.06
C LEU A 318 4.99 -13.58 26.82
N ASN A 319 4.35 -14.74 26.85
CA ASN A 319 4.23 -15.65 25.71
C ASN A 319 2.80 -16.16 25.57
N ILE A 320 1.99 -15.43 24.82
CA ILE A 320 0.57 -15.72 24.61
C ILE A 320 0.20 -15.79 23.13
N THR A 321 -0.80 -16.59 22.81
CA THR A 321 -1.40 -16.64 21.47
C THR A 321 -2.86 -16.21 21.52
N ALA A 322 -3.28 -15.43 20.53
CA ALA A 322 -4.65 -14.96 20.42
C ALA A 322 -5.64 -16.11 20.15
N PRO A 323 -6.89 -16.01 20.61
CA PRO A 323 -7.91 -17.02 20.32
C PRO A 323 -8.33 -17.00 18.85
N SER A 324 -8.66 -18.18 18.33
CA SER A 324 -9.15 -18.36 16.97
C SER A 324 -10.66 -18.15 16.81
N LEU A 325 -11.40 -17.92 17.91
CA LEU A 325 -12.84 -17.67 17.95
C LEU A 325 -13.18 -16.65 19.07
N GLY A 326 -14.38 -16.09 19.04
CA GLY A 326 -14.88 -15.16 20.07
C GLY A 326 -14.80 -13.67 19.68
N SER A 327 -15.27 -12.80 20.58
CA SER A 327 -15.40 -11.35 20.33
C SER A 327 -14.07 -10.66 19.98
N TYR A 328 -12.98 -11.16 20.56
CA TYR A 328 -11.60 -10.70 20.38
C TYR A 328 -10.76 -11.68 19.55
N GLN A 329 -11.39 -12.47 18.67
CA GLN A 329 -10.69 -13.35 17.74
C GLN A 329 -9.51 -12.64 17.06
N GLY A 330 -8.33 -13.24 17.14
CA GLY A 330 -7.10 -12.69 16.56
C GLY A 330 -6.41 -11.60 17.37
N PHE A 331 -6.93 -11.20 18.53
CA PHE A 331 -6.28 -10.24 19.43
C PHE A 331 -5.85 -10.91 20.75
N SER A 332 -4.58 -10.76 21.09
CA SER A 332 -3.95 -11.26 22.31
C SER A 332 -4.01 -10.23 23.44
N ILE A 333 -3.93 -8.94 23.10
CA ILE A 333 -4.02 -7.82 24.04
C ILE A 333 -5.02 -6.79 23.50
N VAL A 334 -5.95 -6.35 24.33
CA VAL A 334 -6.97 -5.36 23.97
C VAL A 334 -7.16 -4.36 25.11
N GLY A 335 -7.32 -3.08 24.78
CA GLY A 335 -7.62 -2.03 25.76
C GLY A 335 -6.48 -1.03 25.86
N SER A 336 -6.59 -0.01 26.71
CA SER A 336 -5.60 1.07 26.73
C SER A 336 -4.92 1.26 28.09
N PRO A 337 -4.17 0.25 28.58
CA PRO A 337 -3.39 0.38 29.80
C PRO A 337 -2.17 1.27 29.58
N SER A 338 -1.58 1.81 30.65
CA SER A 338 -0.22 2.35 30.57
C SER A 338 0.77 1.19 30.41
N LEU A 339 1.60 1.20 29.35
CA LEU A 339 2.61 0.18 29.08
C LEU A 339 4.01 0.82 29.09
N ASP A 340 4.80 0.48 30.10
CA ASP A 340 6.14 1.00 30.34
C ASP A 340 7.10 -0.17 30.55
N LEU A 341 7.81 -0.55 29.49
CA LEU A 341 8.73 -1.68 29.51
C LEU A 341 10.16 -1.15 29.63
N GLN A 342 10.81 -1.39 30.77
CA GLN A 342 12.21 -1.06 30.99
C GLN A 342 13.02 -2.29 31.41
N GLY A 343 14.27 -2.37 30.97
CA GLY A 343 15.17 -3.45 31.33
C GLY A 343 15.19 -4.56 30.28
N ASN A 344 15.06 -5.83 30.71
CA ASN A 344 14.98 -7.00 29.83
C ASN A 344 13.54 -7.49 29.82
N SER A 345 12.78 -7.27 28.75
CA SER A 345 11.39 -7.74 28.66
C SER A 345 11.14 -8.34 27.29
N ASN A 346 10.52 -9.52 27.26
CA ASN A 346 10.18 -10.22 26.03
C ASN A 346 8.65 -10.35 25.94
N PHE A 347 8.05 -9.54 25.07
CA PHE A 347 6.62 -9.50 24.80
C PHE A 347 6.30 -10.26 23.52
N ASN A 348 6.11 -11.58 23.62
CA ASN A 348 5.64 -12.41 22.52
C ASN A 348 4.11 -12.59 22.61
N ALA A 349 3.37 -11.72 21.94
CA ALA A 349 1.91 -11.74 21.92
C ALA A 349 1.42 -12.07 20.51
N GLN A 350 1.50 -13.35 20.13
CA GLN A 350 1.11 -13.83 18.81
C GLN A 350 -0.37 -13.51 18.55
N GLY A 351 -0.65 -12.73 17.51
CA GLY A 351 -1.93 -12.07 17.26
C GLY A 351 -1.85 -10.54 17.34
N GLY A 352 -2.98 -9.88 17.52
CA GLY A 352 -3.09 -8.42 17.56
C GLY A 352 -2.97 -7.85 18.97
N ILE A 353 -2.14 -6.82 19.09
CA ILE A 353 -2.08 -5.89 20.23
C ILE A 353 -2.88 -4.64 19.85
N TYR A 354 -3.98 -4.39 20.55
CA TYR A 354 -4.88 -3.27 20.27
C TYR A 354 -5.00 -2.34 21.48
N MET A 355 -4.26 -1.24 21.45
CA MET A 355 -4.16 -0.25 22.51
C MET A 355 -4.21 1.20 21.98
N PRO A 356 -5.31 1.61 21.32
CA PRO A 356 -5.39 2.86 20.57
C PRO A 356 -5.22 4.12 21.42
N GLY A 357 -5.49 4.06 22.73
CA GLY A 357 -5.31 5.17 23.67
C GLY A 357 -3.99 5.16 24.44
N SER A 358 -3.15 4.13 24.28
CA SER A 358 -1.94 3.94 25.08
C SER A 358 -0.70 4.48 24.41
N ASP A 359 0.05 5.28 25.16
CA ASP A 359 1.46 5.58 24.88
C ASP A 359 2.29 4.39 25.39
N VAL A 360 3.04 3.75 24.49
CA VAL A 360 3.91 2.61 24.82
C VAL A 360 5.34 3.10 24.95
N HIS A 361 5.87 3.04 26.16
CA HIS A 361 7.27 3.33 26.45
C HIS A 361 8.07 2.04 26.49
N GLN A 362 9.14 1.97 25.72
CA GLN A 362 10.11 0.88 25.75
C GLN A 362 11.50 1.46 25.97
N ALA A 363 12.20 0.93 26.96
CA ALA A 363 13.56 1.33 27.28
C ALA A 363 14.46 0.16 27.68
N GLY A 364 15.76 0.26 27.37
CA GLY A 364 16.72 -0.80 27.68
C GLY A 364 16.85 -1.82 26.55
N ASN A 365 16.64 -3.10 26.85
CA ASN A 365 16.75 -4.22 25.90
C ASN A 365 15.42 -5.00 25.84
N THR A 366 14.48 -4.49 25.06
CA THR A 366 13.11 -5.04 24.99
C THR A 366 12.76 -5.53 23.60
N ASP A 367 12.13 -6.70 23.56
CA ASP A 367 11.65 -7.34 22.35
C ASP A 367 10.11 -7.39 22.37
N VAL A 368 9.47 -6.95 21.29
CA VAL A 368 8.02 -7.12 21.10
C VAL A 368 7.77 -7.87 19.79
N ARG A 369 6.97 -8.94 19.87
CA ARG A 369 6.53 -9.73 18.72
C ARG A 369 5.01 -9.84 18.70
N ALA A 370 4.42 -9.48 17.56
CA ALA A 370 2.99 -9.56 17.32
C ALA A 370 2.68 -9.73 15.82
N ASP A 371 1.41 -9.93 15.48
CA ASP A 371 0.94 -9.96 14.10
C ASP A 371 0.31 -8.62 13.68
N LEU A 372 -0.18 -7.85 14.66
CA LEU A 372 -0.70 -6.50 14.51
C LEU A 372 -0.42 -5.70 15.78
N MET A 373 -0.15 -4.41 15.62
CA MET A 373 -0.05 -3.45 16.70
C MET A 373 -0.80 -2.17 16.35
N VAL A 374 -1.73 -1.77 17.21
CA VAL A 374 -2.44 -0.48 17.15
C VAL A 374 -2.19 0.24 18.45
N VAL A 375 -1.53 1.39 18.42
CA VAL A 375 -1.17 2.17 19.61
C VAL A 375 -1.38 3.66 19.38
N LYS A 376 -1.38 4.46 20.45
CA LYS A 376 -1.36 5.92 20.31
C LYS A 376 0.01 6.39 19.83
N SER A 377 1.07 6.04 20.56
CA SER A 377 2.46 6.37 20.22
C SER A 377 3.44 5.31 20.73
N LEU A 378 4.63 5.26 20.12
CA LEU A 378 5.77 4.45 20.53
C LEU A 378 6.95 5.36 20.92
N ASP A 379 7.38 5.32 22.18
CA ASP A 379 8.61 5.96 22.66
C ASP A 379 9.66 4.88 22.92
N LEU A 380 10.69 4.82 22.08
CA LEU A 380 11.66 3.74 21.99
C LEU A 380 13.05 4.25 22.36
N ARG A 381 13.60 3.83 23.52
CA ARG A 381 14.87 4.31 24.07
C ARG A 381 15.86 3.19 24.44
N GLY A 382 16.86 2.93 23.60
CA GLY A 382 17.89 1.92 23.88
C GLY A 382 18.09 0.96 22.73
N SER A 383 18.23 -0.34 23.03
CA SER A 383 18.35 -1.43 22.05
C SER A 383 17.01 -2.16 21.96
N ILE A 384 16.18 -1.84 20.97
CA ILE A 384 14.79 -2.32 20.93
C ILE A 384 14.53 -3.02 19.62
N GLN A 385 13.85 -4.17 19.68
CA GLN A 385 13.39 -4.87 18.49
C GLN A 385 11.87 -5.05 18.54
N ILE A 386 11.18 -4.55 17.51
CA ILE A 386 9.75 -4.76 17.31
C ILE A 386 9.57 -5.54 16.02
N ASP A 387 9.05 -6.77 16.11
CA ASP A 387 8.74 -7.61 14.97
C ASP A 387 7.22 -7.79 14.83
N ILE A 388 6.65 -7.18 13.80
CA ILE A 388 5.24 -7.33 13.42
C ILE A 388 5.14 -8.08 12.09
N SER A 389 4.63 -9.30 12.16
CA SER A 389 4.65 -10.25 11.04
C SER A 389 3.47 -10.13 10.07
N GLY A 390 2.47 -9.28 10.39
CA GLY A 390 1.24 -9.14 9.63
C GLY A 390 0.18 -10.15 10.04
N ILE A 391 -1.08 -9.71 10.01
CA ILE A 391 -2.23 -10.48 10.48
C ILE A 391 -2.47 -11.71 9.57
N LYS A 392 -2.44 -12.92 10.14
CA LYS A 392 -3.13 -14.10 9.58
C LYS A 392 -4.63 -14.15 9.92
N ALA A 393 -5.09 -13.31 10.84
CA ALA A 393 -6.48 -13.23 11.30
C ALA A 393 -7.46 -12.66 10.24
N THR A 394 -8.67 -13.18 10.28
CA THR A 394 -9.77 -12.99 9.33
C THR A 394 -10.47 -11.63 9.38
N ARG A 395 -10.19 -10.77 10.38
CA ARG A 395 -10.77 -9.42 10.47
C ARG A 395 -9.97 -8.42 9.66
N ARG A 396 -10.51 -8.02 8.51
CA ARG A 396 -9.98 -6.93 7.69
C ARG A 396 -10.28 -5.56 8.32
N PRO A 397 -9.35 -4.58 8.24
CA PRO A 397 -9.61 -3.21 8.67
C PRO A 397 -10.73 -2.59 7.83
N LYS A 398 -11.51 -1.65 8.42
CA LYS A 398 -12.56 -0.91 7.69
C LYS A 398 -11.89 -0.02 6.63
N GLY A 399 -11.89 -0.41 5.37
CA GLY A 399 -11.15 0.26 4.30
C GLY A 399 -11.90 1.44 3.66
N LYS A 400 -11.18 2.55 3.40
CA LYS A 400 -11.52 3.56 2.37
C LYS A 400 -10.63 3.34 1.14
N SER A 401 -11.22 3.58 -0.03
CA SER A 401 -10.70 3.33 -1.38
C SER A 401 -9.33 3.95 -1.67
N SER A 402 -8.47 3.22 -2.38
CA SER A 402 -7.20 3.71 -2.96
C SER A 402 -7.43 4.65 -4.14
N THR A 403 -6.64 5.71 -4.25
CA THR A 403 -6.67 6.70 -5.35
C THR A 403 -5.52 6.45 -6.33
N PHE A 404 -5.79 6.53 -7.64
CA PHE A 404 -4.81 6.30 -8.71
C PHE A 404 -4.71 7.55 -9.62
N GLY A 405 -3.52 7.83 -10.16
CA GLY A 405 -3.26 9.00 -11.03
C GLY A 405 -2.46 8.64 -12.29
N LEU A 406 -2.71 9.37 -13.37
CA LEU A 406 -1.98 9.32 -14.63
C LEU A 406 -0.88 10.40 -14.63
N ILE A 407 0.30 10.11 -15.17
CA ILE A 407 1.41 11.07 -15.32
C ILE A 407 1.65 11.37 -16.79
#